data_AF-A0A0L6CH70-F1
#
_entry.id   AF-A0A0L6CH70-F1
#
_cell.length_a   1.000
_cell.length_b   1.000
_cell.length_c   1.000
_cell.angle_alpha   90.00
_cell.angle_beta   90.00
_cell.angle_gamma   90.00
#
_symmetry.space_group_name_H-M   'P 1'
#
loop_
_entity.id
_entity.type
_entity.pdbx_description
1 polymer ?
#
loop_
_entity_poly.entity_id
_entity_poly.type
_entity_poly.pdbx_seq_one_letter_code
_entity_poly.pdbx_strand_id
1 'polypeptide(L)'
;MTVRPRLAVVPVALAAIVLAGCQDEAPTALPPQPSSTSPVAGTPTAAPSDPAAAPTSAPTEQPAATVTVTATPTPTAAAPATPPAAGTSSGVCASTSTYEGRPGPAATPIATKQTFTDNGGSVEMTVGRPTIDRTSTGSTYYPGEGMVSAVFPVTLKNTSASYFITSSLKFTLVDGQQRPCKRDTLNYAVPDSQQLDVDSLHAGDSVSAKLVFAVPQGADLSGYQVLFTDNYPGVADLAWKAS
;
A
#
# COMPACT_ATOMS: atom_id res chain seq x y z
N MET A 1 -1.81 33.13 56.21
CA MET A 1 -1.82 31.73 56.67
C MET A 1 -1.04 30.90 55.68
N THR A 2 0.06 30.36 56.19
CA THR A 2 1.07 29.51 55.57
C THR A 2 0.54 28.08 55.46
N VAL A 3 0.82 27.34 54.38
CA VAL A 3 1.48 26.00 54.37
C VAL A 3 1.89 25.64 52.93
N ARG A 4 3.19 25.43 52.70
CA ARG A 4 3.76 24.58 51.63
C ARG A 4 4.08 23.20 52.24
N PRO A 5 3.98 22.12 51.46
CA PRO A 5 5.02 21.08 51.45
C PRO A 5 5.35 20.66 50.00
N ARG A 6 6.61 20.75 49.52
CA ARG A 6 7.80 19.87 49.68
C ARG A 6 7.73 18.55 48.87
N LEU A 7 8.80 18.37 48.09
CA LEU A 7 9.13 17.29 47.15
C LEU A 7 9.10 15.88 47.76
N ALA A 8 8.91 14.88 46.89
CA ALA A 8 9.53 13.55 47.05
C ALA A 8 10.19 13.13 45.72
N VAL A 9 11.52 13.06 45.76
CA VAL A 9 12.38 12.41 44.76
C VAL A 9 12.33 10.91 45.02
N VAL A 10 12.18 10.09 43.99
CA VAL A 10 12.33 8.63 44.09
C VAL A 10 13.42 8.19 43.11
N PRO A 11 14.60 7.75 43.59
CA PRO A 11 15.54 6.99 42.78
C PRO A 11 15.24 5.49 42.94
N VAL A 12 15.04 4.76 41.85
CA VAL A 12 15.04 3.29 41.87
C VAL A 12 16.14 2.76 40.96
N ALA A 13 16.83 1.78 41.53
CA ALA A 13 18.13 1.26 41.20
C ALA A 13 18.23 0.43 39.91
N LEU A 14 19.49 0.34 39.46
CA LEU A 14 20.07 -0.63 38.53
C LEU A 14 19.55 -2.07 38.73
N ALA A 15 19.30 -2.75 37.61
CA ALA A 15 19.52 -4.19 37.48
C ALA A 15 20.35 -4.43 36.20
N ALA A 16 21.65 -4.67 36.38
CA ALA A 16 22.53 -5.17 35.34
C ALA A 16 22.40 -6.70 35.30
N ILE A 17 21.80 -7.24 34.25
CA ILE A 17 21.80 -8.68 33.99
C ILE A 17 23.03 -8.98 33.13
N VAL A 18 24.01 -9.64 33.75
CA VAL A 18 25.18 -10.21 33.09
C VAL A 18 24.72 -11.47 32.37
N LEU A 19 24.58 -11.43 31.04
CA LEU A 19 24.51 -12.66 30.25
C LEU A 19 25.93 -13.19 30.02
N ALA A 20 26.24 -14.29 30.69
CA ALA A 20 27.36 -15.16 30.36
C ALA A 20 27.09 -15.79 28.99
N GLY A 21 27.75 -15.27 27.95
CA GLY A 21 27.81 -15.90 26.63
C GLY A 21 28.69 -17.14 26.69
N CYS A 22 28.09 -18.28 26.32
CA CYS A 22 28.81 -19.53 26.08
C CYS A 22 29.80 -19.36 24.92
N GLN A 23 31.02 -19.83 25.13
CA GLN A 23 32.02 -20.05 24.09
C GLN A 23 31.51 -21.19 23.20
N ASP A 24 31.06 -20.88 21.99
CA ASP A 24 30.74 -21.90 20.98
C ASP A 24 31.88 -21.91 19.94
N GLU A 25 32.56 -23.04 19.86
CA GLU A 25 33.66 -23.31 18.93
C GLU A 25 33.14 -23.24 17.49
N ALA A 26 33.70 -22.35 16.68
CA ALA A 26 33.49 -22.36 15.24
C ALA A 26 34.30 -23.50 14.59
N PRO A 27 33.69 -24.44 13.86
CA PRO A 27 34.44 -25.33 12.99
C PRO A 27 34.79 -24.61 11.68
N THR A 28 36.06 -24.77 11.35
CA THR A 28 36.82 -24.21 10.22
C THR A 28 36.17 -24.39 8.85
N ALA A 29 36.25 -23.33 8.04
CA ALA A 29 35.88 -23.30 6.62
C ALA A 29 36.67 -24.30 5.77
N LEU A 30 35.98 -25.02 4.88
CA LEU A 30 36.61 -25.80 3.80
C LEU A 30 36.85 -24.90 2.56
N PRO A 31 37.97 -25.08 1.84
CA PRO A 31 38.37 -24.26 0.70
C PRO A 31 37.56 -24.54 -0.58
N PRO A 32 37.53 -23.60 -1.55
CA PRO A 32 36.74 -23.72 -2.77
C PRO A 32 37.40 -24.67 -3.78
N GLN A 33 36.59 -25.52 -4.41
CA GLN A 33 37.01 -26.37 -5.52
C GLN A 33 36.51 -25.78 -6.85
N PRO A 34 37.38 -25.53 -7.85
CA PRO A 34 36.96 -24.98 -9.13
C PRO A 34 36.77 -26.04 -10.22
N SER A 35 35.90 -25.67 -11.17
CA SER A 35 35.87 -26.01 -12.61
C SER A 35 35.27 -27.35 -13.05
N SER A 36 34.22 -27.32 -13.90
CA SER A 36 34.34 -27.35 -15.38
C SER A 36 33.05 -27.82 -16.10
N THR A 37 32.65 -27.04 -17.13
CA THR A 37 32.11 -27.43 -18.47
C THR A 37 30.78 -28.21 -18.66
N SER A 38 29.89 -27.56 -19.45
CA SER A 38 28.64 -27.94 -20.15
C SER A 38 28.72 -29.15 -21.13
N PRO A 39 27.74 -29.38 -22.04
CA PRO A 39 26.31 -29.73 -21.90
C PRO A 39 25.96 -31.06 -22.63
N VAL A 40 24.88 -31.77 -22.29
CA VAL A 40 24.30 -32.81 -23.20
C VAL A 40 22.77 -32.82 -23.14
N ALA A 41 22.19 -32.71 -24.34
CA ALA A 41 20.78 -32.87 -24.66
C ALA A 41 20.35 -34.35 -24.63
N GLY A 42 19.10 -34.61 -24.24
CA GLY A 42 18.48 -35.94 -24.38
C GLY A 42 17.01 -35.96 -24.01
N THR A 43 16.14 -35.91 -25.01
CA THR A 43 14.84 -36.61 -25.06
C THR A 43 14.96 -37.67 -26.17
N PRO A 44 14.11 -38.72 -26.29
CA PRO A 44 12.77 -38.93 -25.73
C PRO A 44 12.53 -40.34 -25.14
N THR A 45 11.37 -40.62 -24.54
CA THR A 45 10.65 -41.92 -24.65
C THR A 45 9.18 -41.75 -24.23
N ALA A 46 8.30 -42.37 -25.03
CA ALA A 46 6.85 -42.27 -25.00
C ALA A 46 6.15 -43.15 -23.96
N ALA A 47 4.84 -42.89 -23.81
CA ALA A 47 3.83 -43.40 -22.86
C ALA A 47 3.61 -44.93 -22.84
N PRO A 48 2.77 -45.45 -21.90
CA PRO A 48 1.35 -45.61 -22.27
C PRO A 48 0.29 -45.42 -21.15
N SER A 49 -0.89 -44.98 -21.63
CA SER A 49 -2.27 -45.37 -21.26
C SER A 49 -2.95 -44.89 -19.95
N ASP A 50 -3.90 -43.97 -20.17
CA ASP A 50 -5.24 -43.80 -19.54
C ASP A 50 -6.00 -45.14 -19.28
N PRO A 51 -7.15 -45.19 -18.55
CA PRO A 51 -8.08 -44.09 -18.22
C PRO A 51 -8.63 -44.07 -16.77
N ALA A 52 -9.15 -42.93 -16.31
CA ALA A 52 -10.39 -42.90 -15.52
C ALA A 52 -10.92 -41.46 -15.38
N ALA A 53 -12.03 -41.21 -16.06
CA ALA A 53 -12.88 -40.05 -15.84
C ALA A 53 -13.53 -40.09 -14.44
N ALA A 54 -13.62 -38.94 -13.77
CA ALA A 54 -14.49 -38.74 -12.62
C ALA A 54 -15.21 -37.37 -12.74
N PRO A 55 -16.44 -37.26 -12.21
CA PRO A 55 -17.51 -36.49 -12.84
C PRO A 55 -17.56 -35.01 -12.46
N THR A 56 -18.15 -34.25 -13.36
CA THR A 56 -18.56 -32.84 -13.25
C THR A 56 -19.62 -32.66 -12.16
N SER A 57 -19.34 -31.83 -11.16
CA SER A 57 -20.35 -31.34 -10.21
C SER A 57 -21.08 -30.15 -10.82
N ALA A 58 -22.35 -30.34 -11.20
CA ALA A 58 -23.24 -29.23 -11.54
C ALA A 58 -23.72 -28.53 -10.25
N PRO A 59 -23.84 -27.19 -10.23
CA PRO A 59 -24.40 -26.47 -9.09
C PRO A 59 -25.93 -26.62 -9.06
N THR A 60 -26.45 -27.08 -7.94
CA THR A 60 -27.88 -27.13 -7.64
C THR A 60 -28.44 -25.71 -7.57
N GLU A 61 -29.38 -25.41 -8.45
CA GLU A 61 -30.21 -24.21 -8.47
C GLU A 61 -31.07 -24.17 -7.20
N GLN A 62 -30.85 -23.19 -6.33
CA GLN A 62 -31.70 -22.93 -5.17
C GLN A 62 -32.77 -21.90 -5.58
N PRO A 63 -34.08 -22.18 -5.38
CA PRO A 63 -35.13 -21.22 -5.69
C PRO A 63 -35.00 -19.96 -4.82
N ALA A 64 -34.97 -18.79 -5.46
CA ALA A 64 -35.07 -17.51 -4.78
C ALA A 64 -36.48 -17.35 -4.19
N ALA A 65 -36.56 -17.23 -2.86
CA ALA A 65 -37.79 -16.79 -2.20
C ALA A 65 -38.06 -15.33 -2.60
N THR A 66 -39.15 -15.11 -3.33
CA THR A 66 -39.64 -13.78 -3.69
C THR A 66 -40.26 -13.16 -2.43
N VAL A 67 -39.53 -12.27 -1.77
CA VAL A 67 -40.11 -11.45 -0.69
C VAL A 67 -40.61 -10.15 -1.30
N THR A 68 -41.92 -10.06 -1.49
CA THR A 68 -42.60 -8.83 -1.87
C THR A 68 -42.63 -7.90 -0.66
N VAL A 69 -41.77 -6.88 -0.64
CA VAL A 69 -41.85 -5.79 0.36
C VAL A 69 -42.66 -4.66 -0.25
N THR A 70 -43.86 -4.44 0.29
CA THR A 70 -44.71 -3.29 0.01
C THR A 70 -43.99 -2.02 0.46
N ALA A 71 -43.55 -1.19 -0.50
CA ALA A 71 -42.95 0.11 -0.21
C ALA A 71 -44.03 1.17 0.03
N THR A 72 -44.09 1.69 1.25
CA THR A 72 -44.78 2.94 1.59
C THR A 72 -43.88 4.12 1.18
N PRO A 73 -44.38 5.16 0.50
CA PRO A 73 -43.53 6.26 0.03
C PRO A 73 -43.15 7.20 1.18
N THR A 74 -41.84 7.34 1.41
CA THR A 74 -41.25 8.32 2.34
C THR A 74 -40.46 9.35 1.51
N PRO A 75 -40.55 10.66 1.79
CA PRO A 75 -40.10 11.71 0.87
C PRO A 75 -38.58 11.74 0.64
N THR A 76 -38.25 12.07 -0.61
CA THR A 76 -36.95 12.20 -1.26
C THR A 76 -35.92 13.01 -0.45
N ALA A 77 -34.92 12.29 0.11
CA ALA A 77 -33.62 12.87 0.41
C ALA A 77 -32.73 12.70 -0.84
N ALA A 78 -32.04 13.78 -1.23
CA ALA A 78 -31.16 13.80 -2.40
C ALA A 78 -30.15 12.63 -2.35
N ALA A 79 -30.19 11.79 -3.38
CA ALA A 79 -29.23 10.70 -3.55
C ALA A 79 -27.80 11.28 -3.67
N PRO A 80 -26.78 10.68 -3.02
CA PRO A 80 -25.40 10.98 -3.34
C PRO A 80 -25.18 10.75 -4.84
N ALA A 81 -24.53 11.69 -5.51
CA ALA A 81 -24.20 11.56 -6.92
C ALA A 81 -23.47 10.24 -7.16
N THR A 82 -24.09 9.34 -7.93
CA THR A 82 -23.44 8.15 -8.47
C THR A 82 -22.22 8.61 -9.25
N PRO A 83 -21.01 8.04 -9.02
CA PRO A 83 -19.86 8.32 -9.86
C PRO A 83 -20.21 8.00 -11.32
N PRO A 84 -19.78 8.82 -12.29
CA PRO A 84 -20.01 8.50 -13.70
C PRO A 84 -19.41 7.13 -14.02
N ALA A 85 -20.15 6.37 -14.82
CA ALA A 85 -19.78 5.03 -15.27
C ALA A 85 -18.38 5.02 -15.92
N ALA A 86 -17.68 3.89 -15.73
CA ALA A 86 -16.36 3.61 -16.28
C ALA A 86 -16.31 3.88 -17.79
N GLY A 87 -15.79 5.05 -18.14
CA GLY A 87 -15.37 5.44 -19.46
C GLY A 87 -13.96 5.96 -19.35
N THR A 88 -13.08 5.45 -20.21
CA THR A 88 -11.71 5.91 -20.43
C THR A 88 -11.71 7.38 -20.85
N SER A 89 -11.88 8.29 -19.90
CA SER A 89 -11.67 9.71 -20.13
C SER A 89 -10.17 9.93 -20.18
N SER A 90 -9.61 9.79 -21.38
CA SER A 90 -8.24 10.23 -21.67
C SER A 90 -8.08 11.65 -21.14
N GLY A 91 -7.14 11.87 -20.24
CA GLY A 91 -6.83 13.21 -19.73
C GLY A 91 -7.20 13.49 -18.27
N VAL A 92 -7.82 12.56 -17.54
CA VAL A 92 -8.14 12.76 -16.11
C VAL A 92 -7.99 11.49 -15.27
N CYS A 93 -7.80 11.66 -13.96
CA CYS A 93 -7.87 10.53 -13.02
C CYS A 93 -9.33 10.06 -12.85
N ALA A 94 -9.56 8.76 -12.99
CA ALA A 94 -10.90 8.15 -12.93
C ALA A 94 -10.82 6.70 -12.42
N SER A 95 -10.02 6.47 -11.39
CA SER A 95 -9.96 5.15 -10.75
C SER A 95 -11.29 4.84 -10.05
N THR A 96 -11.66 3.55 -10.07
CA THR A 96 -12.92 3.05 -9.50
C THR A 96 -12.68 2.05 -8.38
N SER A 97 -11.50 2.10 -7.74
CA SER A 97 -11.12 1.14 -6.70
C SER A 97 -11.87 1.44 -5.42
N THR A 98 -12.36 0.40 -4.75
CA THR A 98 -13.03 0.54 -3.45
C THR A 98 -12.07 0.84 -2.30
N TYR A 99 -10.75 0.90 -2.55
CA TYR A 99 -9.71 1.17 -1.54
C TYR A 99 -9.18 2.61 -1.57
N GLU A 100 -9.87 3.51 -2.26
CA GLU A 100 -9.45 4.90 -2.40
C GLU A 100 -9.84 5.73 -1.18
N GLY A 101 -8.88 6.51 -0.70
CA GLY A 101 -9.08 7.51 0.35
C GLY A 101 -9.71 8.78 -0.22
N ARG A 102 -10.43 9.51 0.63
CA ARG A 102 -11.01 10.82 0.33
C ARG A 102 -10.16 11.92 0.98
N PRO A 103 -10.11 13.13 0.39
CA PRO A 103 -9.44 14.27 1.00
C PRO A 103 -9.90 14.50 2.45
N GLY A 104 -8.94 14.81 3.33
CA GLY A 104 -9.16 15.07 4.75
C GLY A 104 -8.54 16.41 5.15
N PRO A 105 -7.41 16.43 5.87
CA PRO A 105 -6.74 17.66 6.28
C PRO A 105 -6.18 18.44 5.09
N ALA A 106 -5.83 19.70 5.34
CA ALA A 106 -5.09 20.50 4.38
C ALA A 106 -3.74 19.86 4.06
N ALA A 107 -3.44 19.70 2.77
CA ALA A 107 -2.20 19.07 2.32
C ALA A 107 -0.97 19.93 2.63
N THR A 108 0.04 19.32 3.25
CA THR A 108 1.35 19.95 3.47
C THR A 108 2.19 19.93 2.20
N PRO A 109 3.28 20.72 2.09
CA PRO A 109 4.20 20.61 0.96
C PRO A 109 4.77 19.19 0.83
N ILE A 110 5.04 18.75 -0.41
CA ILE A 110 5.73 17.49 -0.68
C ILE A 110 7.08 17.44 0.05
N ALA A 111 7.55 16.24 0.39
CA ALA A 111 8.77 15.98 1.17
C ALA A 111 8.76 16.52 2.62
N THR A 112 7.64 17.05 3.10
CA THR A 112 7.47 17.39 4.52
C THR A 112 7.24 16.10 5.31
N LYS A 113 8.01 15.89 6.38
CA LYS A 113 7.76 14.81 7.33
C LYS A 113 6.51 15.12 8.15
N GLN A 114 5.56 14.21 8.17
CA GLN A 114 4.35 14.29 9.01
C GLN A 114 4.30 13.09 9.97
N THR A 115 3.56 13.23 11.07
CA THR A 115 3.40 12.18 12.06
C THR A 115 1.93 11.79 12.13
N PHE A 116 1.63 10.53 11.82
CA PHE A 116 0.35 9.90 12.15
C PHE A 116 0.40 9.45 13.61
N THR A 117 -0.68 9.64 14.36
CA THR A 117 -0.80 9.18 15.76
C THR A 117 -2.19 8.66 16.02
N ASP A 118 -2.28 7.47 16.59
CA ASP A 118 -3.51 6.86 17.06
C ASP A 118 -3.34 6.39 18.52
N ASN A 119 -4.29 5.59 19.01
CA ASN A 119 -4.22 5.02 20.37
C ASN A 119 -3.08 3.99 20.52
N GLY A 120 -2.57 3.44 19.43
CA GLY A 120 -1.54 2.40 19.39
C GLY A 120 -0.11 2.95 19.35
N GLY A 121 0.08 4.19 18.87
CA GLY A 121 1.35 4.91 18.87
C GLY A 121 1.47 5.91 17.73
N SER A 122 2.69 6.17 17.29
CA SER A 122 3.00 7.16 16.25
C SER A 122 3.88 6.59 15.15
N VAL A 123 3.63 7.06 13.93
CA VAL A 123 4.42 6.74 12.73
C VAL A 123 4.79 8.02 12.01
N GLU A 124 6.07 8.22 11.76
CA GLU A 124 6.56 9.31 10.92
C GLU A 124 6.54 8.88 9.45
N MET A 125 6.01 9.74 8.59
CA MET A 125 5.86 9.48 7.16
C MET A 125 6.38 10.66 6.35
N THR A 126 7.03 10.36 5.24
CA THR A 126 7.44 11.36 4.25
C THR A 126 7.14 10.82 2.86
N VAL A 127 6.43 11.60 2.06
CA VAL A 127 6.25 11.35 0.62
C VAL A 127 7.13 12.34 -0.13
N GLY A 128 8.09 11.83 -0.90
CA GLY A 128 9.02 12.65 -1.67
C GLY A 128 8.47 13.04 -3.05
N ARG A 129 9.21 13.91 -3.74
CA ARG A 129 8.85 14.41 -5.07
C ARG A 129 8.73 13.26 -6.08
N PRO A 130 7.71 13.24 -6.93
CA PRO A 130 7.54 12.17 -7.91
C PRO A 130 8.53 12.28 -9.06
N THR A 131 8.86 11.13 -9.64
CA THR A 131 9.39 11.04 -11.01
C THR A 131 8.28 10.58 -11.96
N ILE A 132 8.30 11.07 -13.20
CA ILE A 132 7.35 10.64 -14.23
C ILE A 132 8.06 9.65 -15.16
N ASP A 133 7.61 8.41 -15.13
CA ASP A 133 8.02 7.40 -16.11
C ASP A 133 7.11 7.48 -17.34
N ARG A 134 7.71 7.90 -18.45
CA ARG A 134 7.07 7.99 -19.77
C ARG A 134 7.33 6.77 -20.65
N THR A 135 8.08 5.79 -20.17
CA THR A 135 8.41 4.58 -20.93
C THR A 135 7.31 3.54 -20.85
N SER A 136 6.50 3.55 -19.78
CA SER A 136 5.28 2.75 -19.69
C SER A 136 4.13 3.38 -20.48
N THR A 137 4.17 3.34 -21.81
CA THR A 137 3.09 3.87 -22.66
C THR A 137 2.15 2.74 -23.10
N GLY A 138 0.86 2.86 -22.76
CA GLY A 138 -0.22 2.26 -23.53
C GLY A 138 -0.42 0.75 -23.47
N SER A 139 -0.25 0.10 -22.31
CA SER A 139 -0.92 -1.20 -22.12
C SER A 139 -2.42 -0.99 -21.88
N THR A 140 -3.26 -1.95 -22.28
CA THR A 140 -4.71 -1.92 -22.00
C THR A 140 -5.02 -1.99 -20.50
N TYR A 141 -4.05 -2.37 -19.67
CA TYR A 141 -4.26 -2.60 -18.25
C TYR A 141 -3.72 -1.48 -17.37
N TYR A 142 -2.44 -1.13 -17.49
CA TYR A 142 -1.77 -0.07 -16.71
C TYR A 142 -0.55 0.53 -17.47
N PRO A 143 -0.29 1.85 -17.41
CA PRO A 143 -1.11 2.89 -16.78
C PRO A 143 -2.41 3.19 -17.55
N GLY A 144 -2.61 2.57 -18.72
CA GLY A 144 -3.73 2.81 -19.62
C GLY A 144 -3.36 3.76 -20.76
N GLU A 145 -4.24 3.85 -21.75
CA GLU A 145 -4.06 4.77 -22.88
C GLU A 145 -4.12 6.24 -22.41
N GLY A 146 -3.19 7.07 -22.91
CA GLY A 146 -3.10 8.49 -22.55
C GLY A 146 -2.58 8.79 -21.14
N MET A 147 -2.12 7.77 -20.42
CA MET A 147 -1.63 7.87 -19.04
C MET A 147 -0.13 7.54 -18.97
N VAL A 148 0.54 8.07 -17.94
CA VAL A 148 1.95 7.80 -17.58
C VAL A 148 2.04 7.46 -16.10
N SER A 149 3.13 6.84 -15.68
CA SER A 149 3.32 6.45 -14.27
C SER A 149 4.02 7.57 -13.49
N ALA A 150 3.38 8.08 -12.44
CA ALA A 150 3.98 8.95 -11.44
C ALA A 150 4.46 8.10 -10.25
N VAL A 151 5.75 8.15 -9.97
CA VAL A 151 6.44 7.32 -8.97
C VAL A 151 6.90 8.20 -7.81
N PHE A 152 6.27 8.06 -6.65
CA PHE A 152 6.59 8.81 -5.44
C PHE A 152 7.44 7.94 -4.50
N PRO A 153 8.64 8.36 -4.10
CA PRO A 153 9.35 7.70 -3.00
C PRO A 153 8.62 7.98 -1.69
N VAL A 154 8.49 6.97 -0.83
CA VAL A 154 7.88 7.09 0.49
C VAL A 154 8.79 6.47 1.54
N THR A 155 8.89 7.12 2.68
CA THR A 155 9.58 6.58 3.87
C THR A 155 8.62 6.59 5.03
N LEU A 156 8.53 5.47 5.74
CA LEU A 156 7.76 5.32 6.97
C LEU A 156 8.69 4.85 8.08
N LYS A 157 8.52 5.40 9.28
CA LYS A 157 9.22 4.98 10.49
C LYS A 157 8.22 4.85 11.62
N ASN A 158 8.07 3.65 12.15
CA ASN A 158 7.28 3.45 13.35
C ASN A 158 8.09 3.94 14.56
N THR A 159 7.63 5.00 15.23
CA THR A 159 8.40 5.63 16.31
C THR A 159 8.00 5.15 17.70
N SER A 160 6.75 4.69 17.86
CA SER A 160 6.26 4.26 19.19
C SER A 160 5.15 3.22 19.16
N ALA A 161 4.55 2.91 18.01
CA ALA A 161 3.50 1.91 17.94
C ALA A 161 4.09 0.50 18.14
N SER A 162 3.40 -0.36 18.88
CA SER A 162 3.85 -1.75 19.11
C SER A 162 4.06 -2.52 17.80
N TYR A 163 3.15 -2.31 16.85
CA TYR A 163 3.29 -2.66 15.44
C TYR A 163 2.45 -1.69 14.60
N PHE A 164 2.83 -1.51 13.34
CA PHE A 164 2.08 -0.72 12.36
C PHE A 164 2.04 -1.46 11.03
N ILE A 165 0.83 -1.81 10.57
CA ILE A 165 0.64 -2.46 9.27
C ILE A 165 0.66 -1.38 8.20
N THR A 166 1.63 -1.42 7.29
CA THR A 166 1.70 -0.54 6.13
C THR A 166 1.35 -1.31 4.86
N SER A 167 0.89 -0.61 3.83
CA SER A 167 0.72 -1.14 2.48
C SER A 167 0.56 0.01 1.50
N SER A 168 0.84 -0.23 0.22
CA SER A 168 0.51 0.74 -0.83
C SER A 168 -0.96 1.11 -0.77
N LEU A 169 -1.87 0.21 -0.38
CA LEU A 169 -3.34 0.38 -0.28
C LEU A 169 -3.78 1.56 0.63
N LYS A 170 -2.95 1.95 1.61
CA LYS A 170 -3.20 3.12 2.48
C LYS A 170 -3.02 4.47 1.79
N PHE A 171 -2.45 4.50 0.58
CA PHE A 171 -2.08 5.75 -0.11
C PHE A 171 -2.89 6.03 -1.37
N THR A 172 -3.55 7.17 -1.47
CA THR A 172 -4.33 7.55 -2.65
C THR A 172 -3.79 8.84 -3.26
N LEU A 173 -3.53 8.85 -4.56
CA LEU A 173 -3.30 10.10 -5.30
C LEU A 173 -4.64 10.61 -5.82
N VAL A 174 -4.96 11.88 -5.58
CA VAL A 174 -6.12 12.56 -6.17
C VAL A 174 -5.66 13.75 -7.02
N ASP A 175 -6.40 14.02 -8.09
CA ASP A 175 -6.17 15.19 -8.94
C ASP A 175 -6.78 16.49 -8.35
N GLY A 176 -6.63 17.61 -9.05
CA GLY A 176 -7.17 18.91 -8.62
C GLY A 176 -8.70 18.98 -8.53
N GLN A 177 -9.41 17.98 -9.08
CA GLN A 177 -10.86 17.81 -8.93
C GLN A 177 -11.21 16.73 -7.90
N GLN A 178 -10.23 16.32 -7.09
CA GLN A 178 -10.36 15.29 -6.06
C GLN A 178 -10.72 13.90 -6.61
N ARG A 179 -10.44 13.65 -7.90
CA ARG A 179 -10.67 12.33 -8.49
C ARG A 179 -9.46 11.43 -8.24
N PRO A 180 -9.67 10.19 -7.77
CA PRO A 180 -8.59 9.27 -7.46
C PRO A 180 -7.93 8.75 -8.73
N CYS A 181 -6.60 8.69 -8.70
CA CYS A 181 -5.75 8.17 -9.75
C CYS A 181 -5.51 6.67 -9.54
N LYS A 182 -5.42 5.91 -10.63
CA LYS A 182 -5.27 4.45 -10.57
C LYS A 182 -3.89 4.11 -10.02
N ARG A 183 -3.83 3.22 -9.05
CA ARG A 183 -2.57 2.74 -8.44
C ARG A 183 -2.02 1.54 -9.20
N ASP A 184 -0.70 1.42 -9.25
CA ASP A 184 -0.05 0.23 -9.81
C ASP A 184 0.00 -0.91 -8.79
N THR A 185 -1.08 -1.68 -8.67
CA THR A 185 -1.15 -2.77 -7.68
C THR A 185 -0.48 -4.07 -8.16
N LEU A 186 -0.01 -4.13 -9.41
CA LEU A 186 0.57 -5.35 -10.00
C LEU A 186 2.00 -5.12 -10.50
N ASN A 187 2.68 -4.08 -10.01
CA ASN A 187 4.11 -3.85 -10.26
C ASN A 187 4.49 -3.67 -11.74
N TYR A 188 3.65 -3.00 -12.54
CA TYR A 188 3.94 -2.74 -13.95
C TYR A 188 5.03 -1.69 -14.18
N ALA A 189 5.12 -0.67 -13.33
CA ALA A 189 6.03 0.45 -13.52
C ALA A 189 7.35 0.31 -12.75
N VAL A 190 7.31 -0.37 -11.59
CA VAL A 190 8.50 -0.63 -10.77
C VAL A 190 8.48 -2.07 -10.27
N PRO A 191 9.64 -2.69 -10.04
CA PRO A 191 9.71 -4.03 -9.46
C PRO A 191 9.01 -4.09 -8.11
N ASP A 192 8.42 -5.25 -7.80
CA ASP A 192 7.72 -5.53 -6.54
C ASP A 192 8.55 -5.19 -5.31
N SER A 193 9.85 -5.53 -5.32
CA SER A 193 10.80 -5.21 -4.24
C SER A 193 11.04 -3.72 -3.99
N GLN A 194 10.55 -2.84 -4.86
CA GLN A 194 10.60 -1.39 -4.69
C GLN A 194 9.24 -0.80 -4.34
N GLN A 195 8.14 -1.55 -4.47
CA GLN A 195 6.82 -1.09 -4.06
C GLN A 195 6.64 -1.24 -2.56
N LEU A 196 5.70 -0.44 -2.01
CA LEU A 196 5.27 -0.60 -0.64
C LEU A 196 4.31 -1.78 -0.54
N ASP A 197 4.85 -2.97 -0.27
CA ASP A 197 4.02 -4.15 0.01
C ASP A 197 3.38 -4.08 1.42
N VAL A 198 2.52 -5.05 1.73
CA VAL A 198 1.97 -5.25 3.06
C VAL A 198 3.09 -5.67 4.01
N ASP A 199 3.38 -4.82 4.99
CA ASP A 199 4.44 -5.06 5.97
C ASP A 199 4.00 -4.64 7.38
N SER A 200 4.60 -5.25 8.40
CA SER A 200 4.37 -4.92 9.81
C SER A 200 5.64 -4.34 10.41
N LEU A 201 5.64 -3.02 10.61
CA LEU A 201 6.76 -2.30 11.22
C LEU A 201 6.63 -2.35 12.74
N HIS A 202 7.62 -2.88 13.44
CA HIS A 202 7.72 -2.75 14.90
C HIS A 202 8.27 -1.37 15.30
N ALA A 203 8.15 -1.03 16.59
CA ALA A 203 8.71 0.21 17.10
C ALA A 203 10.22 0.31 16.80
N GLY A 204 10.62 1.37 16.13
CA GLY A 204 11.99 1.61 15.67
C GLY A 204 12.23 1.24 14.20
N ASP A 205 11.40 0.37 13.61
CA ASP A 205 11.54 -0.06 12.23
C ASP A 205 11.27 1.07 11.25
N SER A 206 11.88 0.97 10.08
CA SER A 206 11.71 1.92 8.99
C SER A 206 11.70 1.19 7.65
N VAL A 207 10.86 1.66 6.74
CA VAL A 207 10.78 1.18 5.37
C VAL A 207 10.88 2.35 4.41
N SER A 208 11.57 2.15 3.30
CA SER A 208 11.60 3.08 2.16
C SER A 208 11.19 2.32 0.91
N ALA A 209 10.16 2.84 0.23
CA ALA A 209 9.54 2.18 -0.90
C ALA A 209 9.05 3.23 -1.92
N LYS A 210 8.33 2.77 -2.95
CA LYS A 210 7.72 3.61 -3.97
C LYS A 210 6.21 3.38 -4.01
N LEU A 211 5.48 4.47 -4.18
CA LEU A 211 4.07 4.50 -4.54
C LEU A 211 3.97 4.87 -6.02
N VAL A 212 3.13 4.17 -6.77
CA VAL A 212 3.00 4.41 -8.21
C VAL A 212 1.54 4.61 -8.57
N PHE A 213 1.26 5.70 -9.29
CA PHE A 213 -0.06 6.05 -9.77
C PHE A 213 -0.05 6.42 -11.26
N ALA A 214 -1.08 6.04 -11.99
CA ALA A 214 -1.32 6.46 -13.35
C ALA A 214 -1.90 7.88 -13.33
N VAL A 215 -1.21 8.81 -14.00
CA VAL A 215 -1.65 10.19 -14.19
C VAL A 215 -1.75 10.51 -15.69
N PRO A 216 -2.58 11.46 -16.10
CA PRO A 216 -2.65 11.87 -17.50
C PRO A 216 -1.29 12.32 -18.02
N GLN A 217 -0.98 11.98 -19.27
CA GLN A 217 0.24 12.46 -19.91
C GLN A 217 0.24 13.99 -19.95
N GLY A 218 1.28 14.61 -19.40
CA GLY A 218 1.41 16.07 -19.33
C GLY A 218 0.60 16.74 -18.20
N ALA A 219 0.03 15.96 -17.28
CA ALA A 219 -0.64 16.51 -16.10
C ALA A 219 0.29 17.44 -15.29
N ASP A 220 -0.25 18.58 -14.86
CA ASP A 220 0.36 19.42 -13.84
C ASP A 220 0.01 18.88 -12.45
N LEU A 221 1.02 18.33 -11.77
CA LEU A 221 0.86 17.75 -10.43
C LEU A 221 0.70 18.81 -9.32
N SER A 222 0.81 20.10 -9.63
CA SER A 222 0.63 21.17 -8.62
C SER A 222 -0.75 21.20 -7.97
N GLY A 223 -1.77 20.71 -8.69
CA GLY A 223 -3.13 20.53 -8.18
C GLY A 223 -3.37 19.20 -7.47
N TYR A 224 -2.41 18.26 -7.49
CA TYR A 224 -2.61 16.90 -7.02
C TYR A 224 -2.22 16.74 -5.55
N GLN A 225 -2.78 15.73 -4.88
CA GLN A 225 -2.48 15.41 -3.48
C GLN A 225 -2.28 13.91 -3.28
N VAL A 226 -1.25 13.54 -2.53
CA VAL A 226 -1.07 12.19 -1.98
C VAL A 226 -1.71 12.16 -0.61
N LEU A 227 -2.63 11.23 -0.40
CA LEU A 227 -3.41 11.03 0.81
C LEU A 227 -2.93 9.75 1.49
N PHE A 228 -2.75 9.79 2.80
CA PHE A 228 -2.60 8.59 3.63
C PHE A 228 -3.88 8.39 4.45
N THR A 229 -4.39 7.16 4.46
CA THR A 229 -5.59 6.76 5.20
C THR A 229 -5.31 5.45 5.91
N ASP A 230 -5.20 5.49 7.23
CA ASP A 230 -4.87 4.30 8.02
C ASP A 230 -5.98 3.24 7.93
N ASN A 231 -7.23 3.70 8.07
CA ASN A 231 -8.43 2.88 7.94
C ASN A 231 -9.09 3.09 6.57
N TYR A 232 -8.49 2.50 5.53
CA TYR A 232 -8.94 2.65 4.13
C TYR A 232 -10.03 1.62 3.75
N PRO A 233 -11.00 1.98 2.88
CA PRO A 233 -11.26 3.33 2.38
C PRO A 233 -11.80 4.24 3.49
N GLY A 234 -11.45 5.53 3.45
CA GLY A 234 -11.76 6.46 4.52
C GLY A 234 -11.46 7.92 4.18
N VAL A 235 -11.54 8.79 5.17
CA VAL A 235 -11.03 10.17 5.07
C VAL A 235 -9.55 10.15 5.42
N ALA A 236 -8.72 10.85 4.65
CA ALA A 236 -7.29 10.88 4.88
C ALA A 236 -6.92 11.42 6.26
N ASP A 237 -5.95 10.77 6.91
CA ASP A 237 -5.35 11.20 8.17
C ASP A 237 -4.23 12.21 7.92
N LEU A 238 -3.48 12.02 6.83
CA LEU A 238 -2.40 12.90 6.38
C LEU A 238 -2.53 13.19 4.88
N ALA A 239 -2.07 14.35 4.45
CA ALA A 239 -2.07 14.73 3.05
C ALA A 239 -0.83 15.56 2.66
N TRP A 240 -0.30 15.31 1.46
CA TRP A 240 0.81 16.06 0.86
C TRP A 240 0.39 16.58 -0.52
N LYS A 241 0.76 17.80 -0.87
CA LYS A 241 0.74 18.28 -2.25
C LYS A 241 1.71 17.43 -3.07
N ALA A 242 1.43 17.16 -4.34
CA ALA A 242 2.26 16.28 -5.15
C ALA A 242 3.49 16.95 -5.80
N SER A 243 3.66 18.28 -5.68
CA SER A 243 4.79 19.05 -6.24
C SER A 243 5.33 20.14 -5.31
#